data_AF-A0A1H3N7S8-F1
#
_entry.id   AF-A0A1H3N7S8-F1
#
_cell.length_a   1.000
_cell.length_b   1.000
_cell.length_c   1.000
_cell.angle_alpha   90.00
_cell.angle_beta   90.00
_cell.angle_gamma   90.00
#
_symmetry.space_group_name_H-M   'P 1'
#
loop_
_entity.id
_entity.type
_entity.pdbx_description
1 polymer ?
#
loop_
_entity_poly.entity_id
_entity_poly.type
_entity_poly.pdbx_seq_one_letter_code
_entity_poly.pdbx_strand_id
1 'polypeptide(L)'
;MSEKLKDKRFDIFCSPIKLDLFHSITHHNQIWRPDLYDVKIIHRESRECFEHLLNRVHSQTKSNSGRILLLLGESGAGKTHLMRAFRNHTHEHGLGYFVYMQANPNISKYEHYALHQAVDSLDKPYYQLNGDLNGFLRLSNALIEQDAIPKNKIQHLRNSELSQENLAILISEIADIIINQFCGQDLDLIRALLYLQCDNAAIHARVFKYLRCEHLVEYNSKVLGGLSSQDNPLNMRKHWPS
;
A
#
# COMPACT_ATOMS: atom_id res chain seq x y z
N MET A 1 49.24 31.13 17.05
CA MET A 1 48.31 30.31 17.83
C MET A 1 46.89 30.80 17.58
N SER A 2 46.10 30.06 16.79
CA SER A 2 44.65 29.91 16.94
C SER A 2 44.18 29.02 15.77
N GLU A 3 44.27 27.70 15.96
CA GLU A 3 43.48 26.76 15.17
C GLU A 3 42.02 27.09 15.46
N LYS A 4 41.39 27.85 14.56
CA LYS A 4 39.93 27.91 14.50
C LYS A 4 39.46 26.48 14.25
N LEU A 5 39.00 25.82 15.31
CA LEU A 5 38.24 24.57 15.26
C LEU A 5 37.20 24.73 14.14
N LYS A 6 37.44 24.06 13.00
CA LYS A 6 36.45 23.93 11.93
C LYS A 6 35.24 23.26 12.57
N ASP A 7 34.16 24.03 12.72
CA ASP A 7 32.93 23.51 13.30
C ASP A 7 32.37 22.48 12.34
N LYS A 8 32.53 21.20 12.69
CA LYS A 8 32.03 20.07 11.90
C LYS A 8 30.52 20.18 11.63
N ARG A 9 29.76 20.89 12.48
CA ARG A 9 28.33 21.16 12.26
C ARG A 9 28.10 22.13 11.11
N PHE A 10 28.97 23.13 10.95
CA PHE A 10 28.90 24.08 9.84
C PHE A 10 29.23 23.40 8.51
N ASP A 11 30.25 22.54 8.49
CA ASP A 11 30.59 21.74 7.31
C ASP A 11 29.44 20.78 6.91
N ILE A 12 28.72 20.21 7.88
CA ILE A 12 27.53 19.39 7.65
C ILE A 12 26.33 20.22 7.19
N PHE A 13 26.10 21.41 7.75
CA PHE A 13 25.02 22.32 7.38
C PHE A 13 25.14 22.77 5.92
N CYS A 14 26.36 23.08 5.47
CA CYS A 14 26.64 23.47 4.08
C CYS A 14 26.77 22.27 3.13
N SER A 15 26.68 21.04 3.64
CA SER A 15 26.81 19.83 2.83
C SER A 15 25.46 19.41 2.24
N PRO A 16 25.41 18.98 0.97
CA PRO A 16 24.20 18.40 0.38
C PRO A 16 23.84 17.02 0.99
N ILE A 17 24.73 16.42 1.79
CA ILE A 17 24.58 15.07 2.33
C ILE A 17 23.38 14.96 3.29
N LYS A 18 23.01 16.04 3.98
CA LYS A 18 21.91 16.05 4.95
C LYS A 18 20.87 17.14 4.71
N LEU A 19 20.58 17.47 3.45
CA LEU A 19 19.52 18.43 3.10
C LEU A 19 18.20 18.16 3.82
N ASP A 20 17.81 16.88 3.95
CA ASP A 20 16.59 16.45 4.64
C ASP A 20 16.51 16.87 6.13
N LEU A 21 17.64 17.13 6.80
CA LEU A 21 17.65 17.61 8.20
C LEU A 21 17.11 19.04 8.34
N PHE A 22 17.21 19.85 7.29
CA PHE A 22 16.94 21.29 7.36
C PHE A 22 15.61 21.68 6.70
N HIS A 23 14.80 20.69 6.31
CA HIS A 23 13.46 20.91 5.79
C HIS A 23 12.41 20.76 6.90
N SER A 24 11.80 21.88 7.30
CA SER A 24 10.71 21.90 8.30
C SER A 24 9.34 21.50 7.74
N ILE A 25 9.23 21.33 6.42
CA ILE A 25 7.96 21.05 5.73
C ILE A 25 8.01 19.65 5.14
N THR A 26 7.12 18.79 5.62
CA THR A 26 6.86 17.49 4.98
C THR A 26 5.94 17.69 3.77
N HIS A 27 6.43 17.36 2.58
CA HIS A 27 5.66 17.32 1.35
C HIS A 27 4.88 16.00 1.23
N HIS A 28 3.82 16.00 0.41
CA HIS A 28 2.95 14.83 0.22
C HIS A 28 3.72 13.54 -0.16
N ASN A 29 4.71 13.65 -1.05
CA ASN A 29 5.53 12.51 -1.47
C ASN A 29 6.42 11.93 -0.35
N GLN A 30 6.75 12.71 0.68
CA GLN A 30 7.61 12.29 1.79
C GLN A 30 6.86 11.42 2.82
N ILE A 31 5.52 11.37 2.79
CA ILE A 31 4.72 10.47 3.64
C ILE A 31 5.15 9.00 3.47
N TRP A 32 5.58 8.64 2.27
CA TRP A 32 5.96 7.27 1.92
C TRP A 32 7.38 6.89 2.31
N ARG A 33 8.16 7.84 2.83
CA ARG A 33 9.54 7.62 3.28
C ARG A 33 9.61 7.62 4.80
N PRO A 34 10.44 6.78 5.44
CA PRO A 34 10.67 6.83 6.88
C PRO A 34 11.26 8.19 7.25
N ASP A 35 10.87 8.71 8.41
CA ASP A 35 11.43 9.96 8.94
C ASP A 35 12.51 9.63 9.97
N LEU A 36 13.77 9.69 9.56
CA LEU A 36 14.91 9.34 10.42
C LEU A 36 15.15 10.34 11.55
N TYR A 37 14.47 11.50 11.52
CA TYR A 37 14.66 12.60 12.46
C TYR A 37 13.36 12.97 13.19
N ASP A 38 12.34 12.09 13.14
CA ASP A 38 11.08 12.30 13.83
C ASP A 38 11.28 12.42 15.35
N VAL A 39 10.72 13.47 15.93
CA VAL A 39 10.78 13.73 17.37
C VAL A 39 9.44 13.33 17.99
N LYS A 40 9.43 12.20 18.71
CA LYS A 40 8.22 11.58 19.29
C LYS A 40 7.39 12.50 20.20
N ILE A 41 8.01 13.53 20.80
CA ILE A 41 7.29 14.48 21.66
C ILE A 41 6.37 15.43 20.88
N ILE A 42 6.66 15.65 19.59
CA ILE A 42 5.84 16.50 18.72
C ILE A 42 4.52 15.77 18.43
N HIS A 43 3.40 16.41 18.75
CA HIS A 43 2.04 15.84 18.67
C HIS A 43 1.84 14.58 19.53
N ARG A 44 2.55 14.46 20.65
CA ARG A 44 2.49 13.30 21.55
C ARG A 44 1.07 12.80 21.83
N GLU A 45 0.17 13.69 22.25
CA GLU A 45 -1.22 13.33 22.57
C GLU A 45 -1.96 12.74 21.36
N SER A 46 -1.76 13.30 20.17
CA SER A 46 -2.37 12.78 18.94
C SER A 46 -1.81 11.43 18.53
N ARG A 47 -0.52 11.18 18.77
CA ARG A 47 0.13 9.89 18.55
C ARG A 47 -0.39 8.83 19.51
N GLU A 48 -0.43 9.13 20.81
CA GLU A 48 -0.97 8.22 21.82
C GLU A 48 -2.43 7.87 21.49
N CYS A 49 -3.25 8.86 21.11
CA CYS A 49 -4.63 8.62 20.67
C CYS A 49 -4.70 7.70 19.43
N PHE A 50 -3.86 7.92 18.42
CA PHE A 50 -3.81 7.07 17.23
C PHE A 50 -3.40 5.63 17.57
N GLU A 51 -2.36 5.45 18.38
CA GLU A 51 -1.90 4.14 18.82
C GLU A 51 -3.00 3.38 19.57
N HIS A 52 -3.73 4.06 20.47
CA HIS A 52 -4.88 3.48 21.15
C HIS A 52 -6.00 3.06 20.19
N LEU A 53 -6.34 3.89 19.20
CA LEU A 53 -7.34 3.57 18.20
C LEU A 53 -6.91 2.38 17.33
N LEU A 54 -5.66 2.36 16.88
CA LEU A 54 -5.11 1.29 16.06
C LEU A 54 -5.09 -0.05 16.82
N ASN A 55 -4.61 -0.05 18.06
CA ASN A 55 -4.58 -1.24 18.91
C ASN A 55 -5.99 -1.77 19.22
N ARG A 56 -6.98 -0.88 19.37
CA ARG A 56 -8.38 -1.29 19.54
C ARG A 56 -8.93 -1.96 18.30
N VAL A 57 -8.62 -1.44 17.11
CA VAL A 57 -9.04 -2.07 15.84
C VAL A 57 -8.34 -3.41 15.65
N HIS A 58 -7.05 -3.48 15.96
CA HIS A 58 -6.25 -4.71 15.81
C HIS A 58 -6.69 -5.83 16.77
N SER A 59 -7.07 -5.49 18.00
CA SER A 59 -7.51 -6.47 19.01
C SER A 59 -8.97 -6.93 18.85
N GLN A 60 -9.80 -6.20 18.11
CA GLN A 60 -11.18 -6.58 17.82
C GLN A 60 -11.22 -7.51 16.61
N THR A 61 -11.48 -8.80 16.83
CA THR A 61 -11.41 -9.84 15.80
C THR A 61 -12.50 -9.80 14.73
N LYS A 62 -13.56 -8.98 14.88
CA LYS A 62 -14.65 -8.89 13.91
C LYS A 62 -15.29 -7.51 13.90
N SER A 63 -14.85 -6.64 12.99
CA SER A 63 -15.62 -5.46 12.61
C SER A 63 -15.74 -5.45 11.09
N ASN A 64 -16.90 -5.83 10.57
CA ASN A 64 -17.23 -5.88 9.14
C ASN A 64 -17.24 -4.51 8.42
N SER A 65 -16.63 -3.48 9.01
CA SER A 65 -16.56 -2.14 8.43
C SER A 65 -15.20 -1.51 8.68
N GLY A 66 -14.59 -1.04 7.59
CA GLY A 66 -13.36 -0.23 7.65
C GLY A 66 -13.55 1.03 8.50
N ARG A 67 -12.47 1.48 9.13
CA ARG A 67 -12.45 2.71 9.93
C ARG A 67 -11.75 3.80 9.12
N ILE A 68 -12.35 4.98 9.07
CA ILE A 68 -11.74 6.18 8.47
C ILE A 68 -11.39 7.12 9.61
N LEU A 69 -10.13 7.53 9.69
CA LEU A 69 -9.67 8.54 10.61
C LEU A 69 -9.60 9.89 9.90
N LEU A 70 -10.35 10.87 10.38
CA LEU A 70 -10.30 12.24 9.90
C LEU A 70 -9.37 13.06 10.80
N LEU A 71 -8.27 13.58 10.23
CA LEU A 71 -7.36 14.47 10.95
C LEU A 71 -7.68 15.93 10.61
N LEU A 72 -8.16 16.67 11.62
CA LEU A 72 -8.47 18.09 11.52
C LEU A 72 -7.34 18.93 12.12
N GLY A 73 -7.10 20.11 11.56
CA GLY A 73 -6.11 21.05 12.08
C GLY A 73 -5.86 22.19 11.10
N GLU A 74 -5.37 23.31 11.62
CA GLU A 74 -5.07 24.50 10.82
C GLU A 74 -3.97 24.24 9.77
N SER A 75 -3.91 25.09 8.74
CA SER A 75 -2.82 25.03 7.76
C SER A 75 -1.48 25.21 8.47
N GLY A 76 -0.49 24.39 8.12
CA GLY A 76 0.83 24.42 8.77
C GLY A 76 0.92 23.76 10.15
N ALA A 77 -0.17 23.26 10.73
CA ALA A 77 -0.18 22.62 12.06
C ALA A 77 0.53 21.25 12.15
N GLY A 78 1.33 20.86 11.15
CA GLY A 78 2.07 19.58 11.16
C GLY A 78 1.27 18.34 10.78
N LYS A 79 0.05 18.47 10.22
CA LYS A 79 -0.80 17.32 9.84
C LYS A 79 -0.09 16.30 8.95
N THR A 80 0.66 16.76 7.94
CA THR A 80 1.38 15.88 7.02
C THR A 80 2.50 15.11 7.73
N HIS A 81 3.21 15.77 8.63
CA HIS A 81 4.21 15.14 9.49
C HIS A 81 3.56 14.09 10.41
N LEU A 82 2.41 14.42 11.01
CA LEU A 82 1.67 13.48 11.86
C LEU A 82 1.12 12.27 11.08
N MET A 83 0.64 12.46 9.85
CA MET A 83 0.24 11.36 8.96
C MET A 83 1.42 10.43 8.62
N ARG A 84 2.60 11.00 8.36
CA ARG A 84 3.83 10.22 8.13
C ARG A 84 4.20 9.40 9.38
N ALA A 85 4.09 9.98 10.57
CA ALA A 85 4.31 9.27 11.82
C ALA A 85 3.34 8.10 12.02
N PHE A 86 2.04 8.31 11.78
CA PHE A 86 1.02 7.27 11.89
C PHE A 86 1.28 6.12 10.90
N ARG A 87 1.57 6.45 9.64
CA ARG A 87 1.94 5.48 8.61
C ARG A 87 3.15 4.67 9.04
N ASN A 88 4.21 5.33 9.53
CA ASN A 88 5.44 4.66 9.94
C ASN A 88 5.16 3.69 11.09
N HIS A 89 4.44 4.11 12.13
CA HIS A 89 4.07 3.24 13.23
C HIS A 89 3.28 2.01 12.76
N THR A 90 2.25 2.21 11.93
CA THR A 90 1.41 1.11 11.40
C THR A 90 2.22 0.10 10.59
N HIS A 91 3.08 0.56 9.69
CA HIS A 91 3.82 -0.32 8.78
C HIS A 91 5.06 -0.95 9.43
N GLU A 92 5.75 -0.23 10.32
CA GLU A 92 6.90 -0.75 11.09
C GLU A 92 6.50 -1.98 11.91
N HIS A 93 5.32 -1.94 12.54
CA HIS A 93 4.80 -3.01 13.38
C HIS A 93 3.91 -4.01 12.62
N GLY A 94 3.74 -3.84 11.30
CA GLY A 94 2.93 -4.74 10.48
C GLY A 94 1.43 -4.75 10.80
N LEU A 95 0.93 -3.71 11.48
CA LEU A 95 -0.43 -3.67 12.07
C LEU A 95 -1.54 -3.40 11.05
N GLY A 96 -1.20 -3.00 9.83
CA GLY A 96 -2.18 -2.74 8.78
C GLY A 96 -1.59 -2.08 7.54
N TYR A 97 -2.48 -1.48 6.74
CA TYR A 97 -2.14 -0.70 5.54
C TYR A 97 -2.60 0.75 5.73
N PHE A 98 -1.87 1.68 5.11
CA PHE A 98 -2.15 3.10 5.20
C PHE A 98 -2.54 3.68 3.83
N VAL A 99 -3.66 4.42 3.80
CA VAL A 99 -4.12 5.13 2.61
C VAL A 99 -4.09 6.63 2.91
N TYR A 100 -3.40 7.39 2.07
CA TYR A 100 -3.39 8.85 2.16
C TYR A 100 -4.37 9.46 1.15
N MET A 101 -5.31 10.25 1.65
CA MET A 101 -6.27 10.99 0.85
C MET A 101 -6.27 12.46 1.29
N GLN A 102 -6.19 13.36 0.31
CA GLN A 102 -6.35 14.78 0.56
C GLN A 102 -7.76 15.19 0.15
N ALA A 103 -8.54 15.68 1.10
CA ALA A 103 -9.89 16.18 0.81
C ALA A 103 -9.83 17.28 -0.24
N ASN A 104 -10.59 17.13 -1.32
CA ASN A 104 -10.75 18.12 -2.35
C ASN A 104 -12.25 18.26 -2.67
N PRO A 105 -12.86 19.44 -2.40
CA PRO A 105 -14.30 19.65 -2.56
C PRO A 105 -14.77 19.59 -4.02
N ASN A 106 -13.86 19.66 -4.99
CA ASN A 106 -14.18 19.66 -6.41
C ASN A 106 -14.31 18.26 -7.01
N ILE A 107 -14.19 17.20 -6.19
CA ILE A 107 -14.29 15.81 -6.66
C ILE A 107 -15.76 15.40 -6.70
N SER A 108 -16.29 15.19 -7.91
CA SER A 108 -17.69 14.80 -8.14
C SER A 108 -17.96 13.30 -7.88
N LYS A 109 -16.96 12.43 -8.09
CA LYS A 109 -17.03 10.97 -7.87
C LYS A 109 -16.05 10.54 -6.80
N TYR A 110 -16.42 10.75 -5.54
CA TYR A 110 -15.52 10.54 -4.41
C TYR A 110 -15.12 9.07 -4.23
N GLU A 111 -16.01 8.13 -4.55
CA GLU A 111 -15.74 6.69 -4.51
C GLU A 111 -14.61 6.26 -5.44
N HIS A 112 -14.59 6.78 -6.68
CA HIS A 112 -13.49 6.53 -7.62
C HIS A 112 -12.19 7.17 -7.13
N TYR A 113 -12.26 8.41 -6.64
CA TYR A 113 -11.09 9.07 -6.07
C TYR A 113 -10.51 8.28 -4.90
N ALA A 114 -11.32 7.87 -3.93
CA ALA A 114 -10.88 7.12 -2.77
C ALA A 114 -10.26 5.77 -3.19
N LEU A 115 -10.84 5.07 -4.17
CA LEU A 115 -10.28 3.84 -4.72
C LEU A 115 -8.92 4.08 -5.37
N HIS A 116 -8.79 5.10 -6.24
CA HIS A 116 -7.52 5.45 -6.87
C HIS A 116 -6.45 5.77 -5.84
N GLN A 117 -6.79 6.56 -4.81
CA GLN A 117 -5.85 6.88 -3.73
C GLN A 117 -5.46 5.64 -2.92
N ALA A 118 -6.37 4.68 -2.72
CA ALA A 118 -6.07 3.42 -2.06
C ALA A 118 -5.10 2.57 -2.89
N VAL A 119 -5.37 2.41 -4.19
CA VAL A 119 -4.48 1.70 -5.13
C VAL A 119 -3.11 2.37 -5.18
N ASP A 120 -3.06 3.69 -5.35
CA ASP A 120 -1.81 4.45 -5.43
C ASP A 120 -1.02 4.38 -4.13
N SER A 121 -1.68 4.31 -2.98
CA SER A 121 -1.04 4.15 -1.66
C SER A 121 -0.47 2.76 -1.47
N LEU A 122 -1.19 1.72 -1.91
CA LEU A 122 -0.74 0.32 -1.81
C LEU A 122 0.40 -0.02 -2.79
N ASP A 123 0.53 0.74 -3.88
CA ASP A 123 1.67 0.64 -4.80
C ASP A 123 2.95 1.31 -4.24
N LYS A 124 2.84 2.11 -3.17
CA LYS A 124 4.02 2.68 -2.50
C LYS A 124 4.75 1.62 -1.66
N PRO A 125 6.05 1.82 -1.38
CA PRO A 125 6.79 0.95 -0.48
C PRO A 125 6.06 0.78 0.85
N TYR A 126 5.90 -0.46 1.30
CA TYR A 126 5.24 -0.78 2.56
C TYR A 126 6.07 -0.27 3.73
N TYR A 127 7.35 -0.61 3.81
CA TYR A 127 8.25 -0.03 4.82
C TYR A 127 9.70 -0.07 4.32
N GLN A 128 10.19 1.06 3.81
CA GLN A 128 11.48 1.13 3.09
C GLN A 128 12.68 0.62 3.88
N LEU A 129 12.66 0.72 5.21
CA LEU A 129 13.77 0.20 6.04
C LEU A 129 13.85 -1.33 6.03
N ASN A 130 12.76 -2.02 5.65
CA ASN A 130 12.71 -3.49 5.52
C ASN A 130 12.74 -3.95 4.05
N GLY A 131 13.04 -3.05 3.10
CA GLY A 131 13.14 -3.34 1.67
C GLY A 131 12.07 -2.67 0.81
N ASP A 132 12.03 -3.08 -0.47
CA ASP A 132 11.23 -2.43 -1.52
C ASP A 132 9.84 -3.04 -1.74
N LEU A 133 9.40 -3.94 -0.84
CA LEU A 133 8.10 -4.57 -0.92
C LEU A 133 6.98 -3.52 -0.81
N ASN A 134 6.11 -3.42 -1.82
CA ASN A 134 4.92 -2.57 -1.76
C ASN A 134 3.74 -3.29 -1.08
N GLY A 135 2.69 -2.53 -0.76
CA GLY A 135 1.50 -3.06 -0.08
C GLY A 135 0.80 -4.17 -0.86
N PHE A 136 0.70 -4.05 -2.18
CA PHE A 136 0.06 -5.06 -3.02
C PHE A 136 0.84 -6.38 -3.08
N LEU A 137 2.16 -6.33 -3.24
CA LEU A 137 2.97 -7.54 -3.26
C LEU A 137 3.01 -8.18 -1.87
N ARG A 138 2.95 -7.39 -0.79
CA ARG A 138 2.74 -7.92 0.56
C ARG A 138 1.42 -8.66 0.70
N LEU A 139 0.31 -8.09 0.20
CA LEU A 139 -1.00 -8.76 0.18
C LEU A 139 -0.95 -10.05 -0.64
N SER A 140 -0.38 -9.97 -1.84
CA SER A 140 -0.26 -11.11 -2.74
C SER A 140 0.60 -12.23 -2.14
N ASN A 141 1.72 -11.89 -1.48
CA ASN A 141 2.55 -12.86 -0.76
C ASN A 141 1.75 -13.56 0.36
N ALA A 142 0.97 -12.82 1.14
CA ALA A 142 0.12 -13.40 2.17
C ALA A 142 -0.96 -14.36 1.62
N LEU A 143 -1.40 -14.16 0.37
CA LEU A 143 -2.29 -15.08 -0.31
C LEU A 143 -1.58 -16.37 -0.72
N ILE A 144 -0.37 -16.28 -1.29
CA ILE A 144 0.33 -17.45 -1.83
C ILE A 144 1.18 -18.22 -0.83
N GLU A 145 1.61 -17.60 0.28
CA GLU A 145 2.47 -18.21 1.30
C GLU A 145 1.69 -19.05 2.33
N GLN A 146 0.46 -19.42 1.99
CA GLN A 146 -0.37 -20.33 2.79
C GLN A 146 0.10 -21.79 2.62
N ASP A 147 0.05 -22.56 3.71
CA ASP A 147 0.50 -23.97 3.73
C ASP A 147 -0.22 -24.85 2.71
N ALA A 148 -1.46 -24.50 2.34
CA ALA A 148 -2.26 -25.24 1.37
C ALA A 148 -1.74 -25.15 -0.07
N ILE A 149 -0.88 -24.17 -0.38
CA ILE A 149 -0.43 -23.91 -1.74
C ILE A 149 0.91 -24.61 -1.99
N PRO A 150 1.01 -25.51 -2.99
CA PRO A 150 2.25 -26.21 -3.28
C PRO A 150 3.39 -25.25 -3.67
N LYS A 151 4.55 -25.40 -3.01
CA LYS A 151 5.73 -24.52 -3.24
C LYS A 151 6.22 -24.52 -4.68
N ASN A 152 6.07 -25.63 -5.41
CA ASN A 152 6.41 -25.69 -6.84
C ASN A 152 5.53 -24.76 -7.67
N LYS A 153 4.22 -24.67 -7.39
CA LYS A 153 3.31 -23.74 -8.08
C LYS A 153 3.72 -22.28 -7.86
N ILE A 154 4.13 -21.93 -6.63
CA ILE A 154 4.64 -20.59 -6.30
C ILE A 154 5.91 -20.27 -7.09
N GLN A 155 6.87 -21.21 -7.13
CA GLN A 155 8.11 -21.03 -7.90
C GLN A 155 7.83 -20.90 -9.40
N HIS A 156 6.89 -21.68 -9.93
CA HIS A 156 6.49 -21.55 -11.34
C HIS A 156 5.86 -20.19 -11.62
N LEU A 157 5.01 -19.68 -10.73
CA LEU A 157 4.37 -18.37 -10.89
C LEU A 157 5.39 -17.22 -10.88
N ARG A 158 6.43 -17.29 -10.04
CA ARG A 158 7.43 -16.22 -9.89
C ARG A 158 8.55 -16.27 -10.94
N ASN A 159 9.00 -17.48 -11.31
CA ASN A 159 10.29 -17.65 -12.00
C ASN A 159 10.20 -18.35 -13.36
N SER A 160 9.03 -18.82 -13.80
CA SER A 160 8.90 -19.50 -15.09
C SER A 160 8.42 -18.55 -16.18
N GLU A 161 9.05 -18.64 -17.35
CA GLU A 161 8.53 -18.04 -18.58
C GLU A 161 7.34 -18.86 -19.08
N LEU A 162 6.16 -18.59 -18.51
CA LEU A 162 4.92 -19.22 -18.92
C LEU A 162 4.31 -18.48 -20.11
N SER A 163 3.71 -19.23 -21.04
CA SER A 163 2.78 -18.63 -22.00
C SER A 163 1.61 -18.01 -21.25
N GLN A 164 0.95 -17.03 -21.86
CA GLN A 164 -0.21 -16.35 -21.28
C GLN A 164 -1.32 -17.34 -20.89
N GLU A 165 -1.55 -18.39 -21.69
CA GLU A 165 -2.54 -19.42 -21.41
C GLU A 165 -2.16 -20.27 -20.20
N ASN A 166 -0.90 -20.74 -20.13
CA ASN A 166 -0.42 -21.54 -19.01
C ASN A 166 -0.39 -20.74 -17.71
N LEU A 167 -0.06 -19.44 -17.78
CA LEU A 167 -0.11 -18.53 -16.64
C LEU A 167 -1.54 -18.36 -16.11
N ALA A 168 -2.52 -18.14 -17.00
CA ALA A 168 -3.92 -18.00 -16.63
C ALA A 168 -4.48 -19.28 -15.99
N ILE A 169 -4.09 -20.45 -16.50
CA ILE A 169 -4.43 -21.75 -15.91
C ILE A 169 -3.84 -21.88 -14.50
N LEU A 170 -2.54 -21.64 -14.34
CA LEU A 170 -1.85 -21.74 -13.05
C LEU A 170 -2.46 -20.79 -12.00
N ILE A 171 -2.76 -19.55 -12.40
CA ILE A 171 -3.41 -18.56 -11.52
C ILE A 171 -4.81 -19.03 -11.11
N SER A 172 -5.59 -19.58 -12.04
CA SER A 172 -6.93 -20.10 -11.73
C SER A 172 -6.86 -21.25 -10.74
N GLU A 173 -5.94 -22.20 -10.93
CA GLU A 173 -5.74 -23.32 -9.99
C GLU A 173 -5.34 -22.85 -8.58
N ILE A 174 -4.47 -21.84 -8.47
CA ILE A 174 -4.07 -21.29 -7.16
C ILE A 174 -5.24 -20.50 -6.54
N ALA A 175 -5.97 -19.71 -7.33
CA ALA A 175 -7.12 -18.95 -6.86
C ALA A 175 -8.23 -19.86 -6.33
N ASP A 176 -8.48 -21.00 -6.98
CA ASP A 176 -9.47 -22.00 -6.53
C ASP A 176 -9.09 -22.63 -5.18
N ILE A 177 -7.79 -22.80 -4.89
CA ILE A 177 -7.33 -23.25 -3.57
C ILE A 177 -7.59 -22.16 -2.51
N ILE A 178 -7.26 -20.91 -2.84
CA ILE A 178 -7.37 -19.77 -1.91
C ILE A 178 -8.84 -19.47 -1.60
N ILE A 179 -9.71 -19.38 -2.60
CA ILE A 179 -11.10 -18.93 -2.40
C ILE A 179 -11.88 -19.81 -1.41
N ASN A 180 -11.52 -21.11 -1.32
CA ASN A 180 -12.10 -22.04 -0.33
C ASN A 180 -11.81 -21.63 1.12
N GLN A 181 -10.76 -20.85 1.37
CA GLN A 181 -10.41 -20.31 2.69
C GLN A 181 -11.01 -18.91 2.92
N PHE A 182 -11.30 -18.17 1.85
CA PHE A 182 -11.78 -16.79 1.88
C PHE A 182 -13.22 -16.70 1.36
N CYS A 183 -14.11 -17.52 1.92
CA CYS A 183 -15.52 -17.56 1.54
C CYS A 183 -16.15 -16.15 1.49
N GLY A 184 -16.73 -15.79 0.33
CA GLY A 184 -17.39 -14.50 0.11
C GLY A 184 -16.51 -13.40 -0.49
N GLN A 185 -15.22 -13.66 -0.73
CA GLN A 185 -14.34 -12.76 -1.47
C GLN A 185 -14.50 -12.93 -2.99
N ASP A 186 -14.10 -11.91 -3.75
CA ASP A 186 -14.16 -11.93 -5.21
C ASP A 186 -13.00 -12.74 -5.79
N LEU A 187 -13.32 -13.80 -6.54
CA LEU A 187 -12.35 -14.66 -7.19
C LEU A 187 -11.49 -13.88 -8.20
N ASP A 188 -12.07 -12.91 -8.89
CA ASP A 188 -11.35 -12.09 -9.88
C ASP A 188 -10.39 -11.12 -9.21
N LEU A 189 -10.71 -10.61 -8.01
CA LEU A 189 -9.78 -9.83 -7.19
C LEU A 189 -8.60 -10.69 -6.73
N ILE A 190 -8.85 -11.92 -6.27
CA ILE A 190 -7.78 -12.86 -5.90
C ILE A 190 -6.88 -13.12 -7.10
N ARG A 191 -7.45 -13.45 -8.26
CA ARG A 191 -6.70 -13.66 -9.51
C ARG A 191 -5.86 -12.43 -9.88
N ALA A 192 -6.43 -11.22 -9.81
CA ALA A 192 -5.72 -9.98 -10.08
C ALA A 192 -4.51 -9.79 -9.16
N LEU A 193 -4.64 -10.08 -7.86
CA LEU A 193 -3.53 -10.02 -6.92
C LEU A 193 -2.47 -11.09 -7.21
N LEU A 194 -2.86 -12.29 -7.66
CA LEU A 194 -1.91 -13.34 -8.04
C LEU A 194 -1.08 -12.97 -9.27
N TYR A 195 -1.64 -12.24 -10.24
CA TYR A 195 -0.87 -11.72 -11.39
C TYR A 195 0.29 -10.80 -10.97
N LEU A 196 0.24 -10.19 -9.78
CA LEU A 196 1.34 -9.36 -9.26
C LEU A 196 2.57 -10.16 -8.82
N GLN A 197 2.45 -11.49 -8.66
CA GLN A 197 3.59 -12.36 -8.38
C GLN A 197 4.52 -12.54 -9.59
N CYS A 198 4.03 -12.20 -10.79
CA CYS A 198 4.84 -12.24 -12.00
C CYS A 198 5.77 -11.03 -12.01
N ASP A 199 7.05 -11.22 -12.31
CA ASP A 199 7.99 -10.12 -12.52
C ASP A 199 7.81 -9.49 -13.91
N ASN A 200 6.64 -8.88 -14.13
CA ASN A 200 6.28 -8.29 -15.41
C ASN A 200 5.51 -6.97 -15.22
N ALA A 201 6.21 -5.86 -15.41
CA ALA A 201 5.68 -4.51 -15.28
C ALA A 201 4.45 -4.25 -16.18
N ALA A 202 4.38 -4.89 -17.36
CA ALA A 202 3.26 -4.73 -18.26
C ALA A 202 1.99 -5.44 -17.72
N ILE A 203 2.15 -6.58 -17.06
CA ILE A 203 1.04 -7.26 -16.36
C ILE A 203 0.59 -6.40 -15.17
N HIS A 204 1.53 -5.91 -14.36
CA HIS A 204 1.23 -5.05 -13.20
C HIS A 204 0.43 -3.81 -13.59
N ALA A 205 0.82 -3.12 -14.67
CA ALA A 205 0.09 -1.97 -15.18
C ALA A 205 -1.37 -2.30 -15.51
N ARG A 206 -1.66 -3.50 -16.04
CA ARG A 206 -3.03 -3.95 -16.35
C ARG A 206 -3.82 -4.32 -15.11
N VAL A 207 -3.17 -4.96 -14.13
CA VAL A 207 -3.76 -5.22 -12.82
C VAL A 207 -4.16 -3.91 -12.14
N PHE A 208 -3.33 -2.86 -12.19
CA PHE A 208 -3.69 -1.57 -11.61
C PHE A 208 -4.85 -0.88 -12.32
N LYS A 209 -5.02 -1.07 -13.65
CA LYS A 209 -6.25 -0.61 -14.33
C LYS A 209 -7.48 -1.33 -13.80
N TYR A 210 -7.40 -2.66 -13.67
CA TYR A 210 -8.47 -3.47 -13.10
C TYR A 210 -8.84 -3.00 -11.68
N LEU A 211 -7.84 -2.86 -10.80
CA LEU A 211 -8.03 -2.45 -9.39
C LEU A 211 -8.53 -1.01 -9.23
N ARG A 212 -8.38 -0.16 -10.26
CA ARG A 212 -8.93 1.20 -10.27
C ARG A 212 -10.35 1.26 -10.85
N CYS A 213 -10.94 0.12 -11.22
CA CYS A 213 -12.19 0.07 -11.98
C CYS A 213 -12.09 0.85 -13.31
N GLU A 214 -10.91 0.84 -13.94
CA GLU A 214 -10.74 1.40 -15.28
C GLU A 214 -11.16 0.37 -16.34
N HIS A 215 -11.67 0.86 -17.47
CA HIS A 215 -12.06 -0.01 -18.58
C HIS A 215 -10.86 -0.81 -19.13
N LEU A 216 -10.96 -2.14 -19.04
CA LEU A 216 -10.04 -3.08 -19.68
C LEU A 216 -10.48 -3.33 -21.12
N VAL A 217 -9.66 -2.93 -22.09
CA VAL A 217 -9.83 -3.36 -23.47
C VAL A 217 -9.66 -4.87 -23.59
N GLU A 218 -10.28 -5.48 -24.59
CA GLU A 218 -10.30 -6.94 -24.80
C GLU A 218 -8.91 -7.58 -24.74
N TYR A 219 -7.90 -6.95 -25.35
CA TYR A 219 -6.52 -7.41 -25.27
C TYR A 219 -5.99 -7.47 -23.84
N ASN A 220 -6.24 -6.44 -23.01
CA ASN A 220 -5.79 -6.42 -21.62
C ASN A 220 -6.53 -7.44 -20.76
N SER A 221 -7.84 -7.60 -20.98
CA SER A 221 -8.65 -8.65 -20.35
C SER A 221 -8.07 -10.03 -20.67
N LYS A 222 -7.78 -10.30 -21.94
CA LYS A 222 -7.17 -11.57 -22.38
C LYS A 222 -5.82 -11.82 -21.70
N VAL A 223 -4.96 -10.81 -21.60
CA VAL A 223 -3.65 -10.90 -20.89
C VAL A 223 -3.83 -11.29 -19.43
N LEU A 224 -4.91 -10.84 -18.80
CA LEU A 224 -5.25 -11.18 -17.42
C LEU A 224 -6.15 -12.43 -17.33
N GLY A 225 -6.17 -13.32 -18.33
CA GLY A 225 -6.93 -14.56 -18.27
C GLY A 225 -8.44 -14.37 -18.35
N GLY A 226 -8.90 -13.29 -18.99
CA GLY A 226 -10.31 -12.99 -19.20
C GLY A 226 -10.96 -12.16 -18.09
N LEU A 227 -10.18 -11.52 -17.20
CA LEU A 227 -10.74 -10.61 -16.19
C LEU A 227 -11.59 -9.52 -16.86
N SER A 228 -12.82 -9.37 -16.38
CA SER A 228 -13.75 -8.37 -16.90
C SER A 228 -13.57 -7.01 -16.20
N SER A 229 -13.88 -5.92 -16.88
CA SER A 229 -13.89 -4.59 -16.25
C SER A 229 -14.88 -4.57 -15.08
N GLN A 230 -14.48 -4.02 -13.94
CA GLN A 230 -15.43 -3.67 -12.89
C GLN A 230 -15.86 -2.22 -13.05
N ASP A 231 -17.14 -2.00 -13.29
CA ASP A 231 -17.68 -0.64 -13.52
C ASP A 231 -18.10 0.06 -12.21
N ASN A 232 -18.05 -0.62 -11.06
CA ASN A 232 -18.53 -0.09 -9.79
C ASN A 232 -17.49 -0.23 -8.65
N PRO A 233 -16.83 0.88 -8.23
CA PRO A 233 -15.91 0.89 -7.09
C PRO A 233 -16.53 0.39 -5.78
N LEU A 234 -17.85 0.52 -5.62
CA LEU A 234 -18.55 0.05 -4.41
C LEU A 234 -18.66 -1.47 -4.37
N ASN A 235 -18.58 -2.16 -5.52
CA ASN A 235 -18.53 -3.61 -5.55
C ASN A 235 -17.16 -4.10 -5.10
N MET A 236 -16.04 -3.47 -5.51
CA MET A 236 -14.71 -3.78 -4.93
C MET A 236 -14.70 -3.68 -3.39
N ARG A 237 -15.48 -2.75 -2.81
CA ARG A 237 -15.59 -2.59 -1.36
C ARG A 237 -16.39 -3.70 -0.65
N LYS A 238 -17.27 -4.41 -1.36
CA LYS A 238 -17.96 -5.61 -0.86
C LYS A 238 -17.04 -6.85 -0.84
N HIS A 239 -15.86 -6.75 -1.44
CA HIS A 239 -14.92 -7.85 -1.69
C HIS A 239 -13.54 -7.61 -1.07
N TRP A 240 -13.42 -6.65 -0.15
CA TRP A 240 -12.24 -6.54 0.71
C TRP A 240 -12.43 -7.50 1.90
N PRO A 241 -11.38 -8.19 2.38
CA PRO A 241 -11.51 -9.07 3.53
C PRO A 241 -12.18 -8.33 4.70
N SER A 242 -13.32 -8.89 5.12
CA SER A 242 -14.15 -8.48 6.25
C SER A 242 -13.41 -8.66 7.57
#